data_AF-A0A6A4FIC8-F1
#
_entry.id   AF-A0A6A4FIC8-F1
#
_cell.length_a   1.000
_cell.length_b   1.000
_cell.length_c   1.000
_cell.angle_alpha   90.00
_cell.angle_beta   90.00
_cell.angle_gamma   90.00
#
_symmetry.space_group_name_H-M   'P 1'
#
loop_
_entity.id
_entity.type
_entity.pdbx_description
1 polymer ?
#
loop_
_entity_poly.entity_id
_entity_poly.type
_entity_poly.pdbx_seq_one_letter_code
_entity_poly.pdbx_strand_id
1 'polypeptide(L)'
;MFFFSSLTNGGATILNEHRYHGGEIWTSSDVARFDPDREIRLDSPHQWLAPIKWNQGGYDAVFYEFKDLDNTECDRSAREAGFTMKIFVRIVQVTRSETHSFKVEYFKDLLSRFTALQPMWLYAVEVCFVVPSDVVSDFTLPVDKVTFRREGVEPAFYSVMVATDICIRVVALEYETWRPKKRLKRN
;
A
#
# COMPACT_ATOMS: atom_id res chain seq x y z
N MET A 1 -12.69 -7.10 -9.30
CA MET A 1 -11.27 -6.92 -9.66
C MET A 1 -10.50 -8.10 -9.08
N PHE A 2 -9.69 -8.80 -9.89
CA PHE A 2 -9.15 -10.14 -9.56
C PHE A 2 -8.22 -10.16 -8.34
N PHE A 3 -7.46 -9.08 -8.11
CA PHE A 3 -6.63 -8.91 -6.91
C PHE A 3 -7.40 -9.18 -5.61
N PHE A 4 -8.58 -8.56 -5.45
CA PHE A 4 -9.45 -8.81 -4.28
C PHE A 4 -10.00 -10.21 -4.21
N SER A 5 -10.29 -10.82 -5.37
CA SER A 5 -10.75 -12.21 -5.40
C SER A 5 -9.66 -13.19 -4.96
N SER A 6 -8.39 -12.89 -5.23
CA SER A 6 -7.26 -13.69 -4.73
C SER A 6 -7.13 -13.54 -3.21
N LEU A 7 -7.22 -12.32 -2.70
CA LEU A 7 -7.22 -12.07 -1.24
C LEU A 7 -8.35 -12.80 -0.51
N THR A 8 -9.55 -12.93 -1.10
CA THR A 8 -10.66 -13.63 -0.44
C THR A 8 -10.63 -15.16 -0.60
N ASN A 9 -9.91 -15.70 -1.60
CA ASN A 9 -9.99 -17.13 -1.98
C ASN A 9 -8.64 -17.86 -1.83
N GLY A 10 -7.94 -17.68 -0.71
CA GLY A 10 -6.70 -18.40 -0.41
C GLY A 10 -5.43 -17.55 -0.37
N GLY A 11 -5.53 -16.25 -0.62
CA GLY A 11 -4.43 -15.30 -0.58
C GLY A 11 -3.86 -14.96 -1.96
N ALA A 12 -3.01 -13.93 -2.00
CA ALA A 12 -2.33 -13.48 -3.21
C ALA A 12 -0.83 -13.76 -3.10
N THR A 13 -0.29 -14.57 -4.00
CA THR A 13 1.15 -14.73 -4.13
C THR A 13 1.73 -13.59 -4.96
N ILE A 14 2.63 -12.84 -4.33
CA ILE A 14 3.23 -11.62 -4.87
C ILE A 14 4.69 -11.88 -5.18
N LEU A 15 5.04 -11.80 -6.46
CA LEU A 15 6.41 -12.00 -6.95
C LEU A 15 7.15 -10.67 -6.94
N ASN A 16 8.32 -10.66 -6.28
CA ASN A 16 9.20 -9.51 -6.29
C ASN A 16 9.95 -9.40 -7.63
N GLU A 17 10.30 -8.17 -8.00
CA GLU A 17 10.91 -7.76 -9.27
C GLU A 17 12.17 -8.55 -9.69
N HIS A 18 12.77 -9.34 -8.79
CA HIS A 18 14.00 -10.11 -9.06
C HIS A 18 14.01 -11.54 -8.52
N ARG A 19 12.87 -12.12 -8.11
CA ARG A 19 12.84 -13.49 -7.57
C ARG A 19 11.66 -14.30 -8.07
N TYR A 20 11.88 -15.05 -9.15
CA TYR A 20 11.01 -16.15 -9.59
C TYR A 20 10.87 -17.27 -8.53
N HIS A 21 11.64 -17.21 -7.42
CA HIS A 21 11.64 -18.22 -6.34
C HIS A 21 11.41 -17.63 -4.93
N GLY A 22 10.93 -16.38 -4.80
CA GLY A 22 10.77 -15.71 -3.51
C GLY A 22 9.58 -14.76 -3.49
N GLY A 23 8.38 -15.34 -3.59
CA GLY A 23 7.13 -14.60 -3.46
C GLY A 23 6.74 -14.36 -2.00
N GLU A 24 6.15 -13.19 -1.74
CA GLU A 24 5.44 -12.90 -0.49
C GLU A 24 3.99 -13.41 -0.64
N ILE A 25 3.44 -14.07 0.37
CA ILE A 25 2.02 -14.43 0.39
C ILE A 25 1.28 -13.36 1.18
N TRP A 26 0.41 -12.60 0.49
CA TRP A 26 -0.59 -11.78 1.16
C TRP A 26 -1.75 -12.70 1.54
N THR A 27 -1.80 -13.04 2.83
CA THR A 27 -2.72 -14.06 3.36
C THR A 27 -4.17 -13.72 3.08
N SER A 28 -4.99 -14.77 3.03
CA SER A 28 -6.41 -14.59 2.79
C SER A 28 -7.05 -13.78 3.92
N SER A 29 -7.89 -12.81 3.56
CA SER A 29 -8.48 -11.88 4.51
C SER A 29 -9.79 -11.33 3.97
N ASP A 30 -10.72 -11.06 4.88
CA ASP A 30 -11.92 -10.29 4.57
C ASP A 30 -11.52 -8.85 4.20
N VAL A 31 -12.09 -8.36 3.09
CA VAL A 31 -11.82 -7.02 2.59
C VAL A 31 -13.00 -6.13 2.94
N ALA A 32 -12.83 -5.27 3.95
CA ALA A 32 -13.84 -4.30 4.32
C ALA A 32 -13.88 -3.13 3.33
N ARG A 33 -15.06 -2.52 3.19
CA ARG A 33 -15.28 -1.38 2.29
C ARG A 33 -15.34 -0.08 3.07
N PHE A 34 -14.74 0.98 2.55
CA PHE A 34 -14.79 2.31 3.17
C PHE A 34 -15.03 3.41 2.14
N ASP A 35 -15.59 4.54 2.60
CA ASP A 35 -15.69 5.77 1.81
C ASP A 35 -14.44 6.62 2.06
N PRO A 36 -13.59 6.88 1.05
CA PRO A 36 -12.38 7.69 1.20
C PRO A 36 -12.63 9.09 1.75
N ASP A 37 -13.85 9.60 1.61
CA ASP A 37 -14.22 10.93 2.09
C ASP A 37 -14.69 10.93 3.54
N ARG A 38 -14.91 9.75 4.15
CA ARG A 38 -15.39 9.58 5.54
C ARG A 38 -14.33 9.02 6.47
N GLU A 39 -14.62 9.04 7.75
CA GLU A 39 -13.79 8.41 8.78
C GLU A 39 -13.59 6.92 8.48
N ILE A 40 -12.36 6.44 8.65
CA ILE A 40 -12.01 5.03 8.46
C ILE A 40 -12.03 4.37 9.83
N ARG A 41 -12.89 3.37 10.00
CA ARG A 41 -12.94 2.59 11.24
C ARG A 41 -11.84 1.52 11.22
N LEU A 42 -11.03 1.50 12.27
CA LEU A 42 -9.93 0.57 12.44
C LEU A 42 -10.25 -0.42 13.57
N ASP A 43 -11.26 -1.25 13.34
CA ASP A 43 -11.87 -2.12 14.36
C ASP A 43 -11.09 -3.44 14.58
N SER A 44 -9.96 -3.64 13.89
CA SER A 44 -9.17 -4.88 13.93
C SER A 44 -7.68 -4.57 14.03
N PRO A 45 -6.85 -5.48 14.60
CA PRO A 45 -5.40 -5.26 14.70
C PRO A 45 -4.72 -5.15 13.32
N HIS A 46 -5.29 -5.81 12.31
CA HIS A 46 -4.87 -5.67 10.92
C HIS A 46 -6.05 -5.97 9.98
N GLN A 47 -6.12 -5.32 8.83
CA GLN A 47 -7.21 -5.56 7.88
C GLN A 47 -6.89 -5.06 6.47
N TRP A 48 -7.46 -5.73 5.46
CA TRP A 48 -7.57 -5.20 4.11
C TRP A 48 -8.83 -4.36 3.93
N LEU A 49 -8.67 -3.20 3.33
CA LEU A 49 -9.69 -2.23 3.00
C LEU A 49 -9.71 -1.99 1.49
N ALA A 50 -10.89 -1.77 0.95
CA ALA A 50 -11.07 -1.30 -0.43
C ALA A 50 -12.00 -0.08 -0.45
N PRO A 51 -11.63 1.00 -1.16
CA PRO A 51 -12.49 2.16 -1.30
C PRO A 51 -13.75 1.78 -2.10
N ILE A 52 -14.88 2.38 -1.76
CA ILE A 52 -16.13 2.25 -2.53
C ILE A 52 -16.15 3.17 -3.76
N LYS A 53 -15.37 4.26 -3.73
CA LYS A 53 -15.25 5.21 -4.84
C LYS A 53 -13.97 4.92 -5.61
N TRP A 54 -14.10 4.71 -6.91
CA TRP A 54 -12.95 4.61 -7.79
C TRP A 54 -12.45 6.01 -8.12
N ASN A 55 -11.18 6.26 -7.83
CA ASN A 55 -10.51 7.52 -8.12
C ASN A 55 -9.33 7.25 -9.04
N GLN A 56 -9.36 7.78 -10.27
CA GLN A 56 -8.23 7.65 -11.19
C GLN A 56 -6.96 8.24 -10.57
N GLY A 57 -5.95 7.40 -10.40
CA GLY A 57 -4.67 7.74 -9.78
C GLY A 57 -4.67 7.71 -8.25
N GLY A 58 -5.75 7.25 -7.62
CA GLY A 58 -5.78 6.82 -6.23
C GLY A 58 -5.41 5.34 -6.10
N TYR A 59 -5.81 4.71 -5.02
CA TYR A 59 -5.47 3.32 -4.69
C TYR A 59 -6.66 2.39 -4.89
N ASP A 60 -6.37 1.12 -5.16
CA ASP A 60 -7.36 0.07 -5.25
C ASP A 60 -7.58 -0.59 -3.89
N ALA A 61 -6.51 -0.87 -3.14
CA ALA A 61 -6.58 -1.50 -1.82
C ALA A 61 -5.68 -0.82 -0.80
N VAL A 62 -5.99 -0.98 0.48
CA VAL A 62 -5.16 -0.55 1.59
C VAL A 62 -5.12 -1.67 2.62
N PHE A 63 -3.95 -2.03 3.11
CA PHE A 63 -3.78 -2.88 4.26
C PHE A 63 -3.18 -2.05 5.39
N TYR A 64 -3.65 -2.28 6.61
CA TYR A 64 -3.01 -1.74 7.80
C TYR A 64 -2.75 -2.83 8.83
N GLU A 65 -1.76 -2.59 9.67
CA GLU A 65 -1.40 -3.43 10.81
C GLU A 65 -0.91 -2.55 11.96
N PHE A 66 -1.50 -2.74 13.14
CA PHE A 66 -1.02 -2.16 14.39
C PHE A 66 0.07 -3.01 15.00
N LYS A 67 1.07 -2.35 15.58
CA LYS A 67 2.14 -2.97 16.34
C LYS A 67 2.35 -2.21 17.63
N ASP A 68 2.71 -2.94 18.67
CA ASP A 68 3.19 -2.34 19.90
C ASP A 68 4.52 -1.62 19.66
N LEU A 69 4.81 -0.66 20.53
CA LEU A 69 6.14 -0.07 20.58
C LEU A 69 7.06 -1.04 21.32
N ASP A 70 8.19 -1.36 20.71
CA ASP A 70 9.27 -2.20 21.23
C ASP A 70 10.35 -1.33 21.90
N ASN A 71 11.51 -1.90 22.25
CA ASN A 71 12.61 -1.16 22.90
C ASN A 71 13.68 -0.65 21.91
N THR A 72 13.33 -0.47 20.64
CA THR A 72 14.25 0.14 19.66
C THR A 72 14.48 1.62 20.00
N GLU A 73 15.54 2.22 19.44
CA GLU A 73 15.77 3.67 19.59
C GLU A 73 14.61 4.49 19.01
N CYS A 74 14.13 4.14 17.81
CA CYS A 74 13.01 4.84 17.18
C CYS A 74 11.72 4.74 18.01
N ASP A 75 11.45 3.57 18.60
CA ASP A 75 10.26 3.35 19.43
C ASP A 75 10.36 4.09 20.78
N ARG A 76 11.57 4.34 21.29
CA ARG A 76 11.77 5.22 22.46
C ARG A 76 11.45 6.68 22.11
N SER A 77 11.99 7.19 21.00
CA SER A 77 11.64 8.53 20.51
C SER A 77 10.13 8.67 20.24
N ALA A 78 9.48 7.61 19.75
CA ALA A 78 8.03 7.60 19.56
C ALA A 78 7.26 7.72 20.89
N ARG A 79 7.70 7.03 21.96
CA ARG A 79 7.10 7.19 23.29
C ARG A 79 7.30 8.59 23.86
N GLU A 80 8.50 9.16 23.71
CA GLU A 80 8.79 10.53 24.13
C GLU A 80 7.94 11.56 23.39
N ALA A 81 7.64 11.28 22.12
CA ALA A 81 6.69 12.01 21.28
C ALA A 81 5.20 11.79 21.65
N GLY A 82 4.91 10.92 22.62
CA GLY A 82 3.55 10.65 23.11
C GLY A 82 2.80 9.55 22.35
N PHE A 83 3.45 8.84 21.42
CA PHE A 83 2.83 7.71 20.71
C PHE A 83 2.75 6.48 21.63
N THR A 84 1.68 5.70 21.47
CA THR A 84 1.43 4.48 22.26
C THR A 84 1.51 3.20 21.43
N MET A 85 1.37 3.33 20.12
CA MET A 85 1.41 2.24 19.14
C MET A 85 1.94 2.76 17.82
N LYS A 86 2.35 1.82 16.95
CA LYS A 86 2.79 2.13 15.59
C LYS A 86 1.94 1.41 14.55
N ILE A 87 1.72 2.05 13.42
CA ILE A 87 0.94 1.51 12.29
C ILE A 87 1.81 1.34 11.06
N PHE A 88 1.68 0.18 10.42
CA PHE A 88 2.13 -0.06 9.06
C PHE A 88 0.97 0.12 8.10
N VAL A 89 1.17 0.85 7.00
CA VAL A 89 0.16 1.01 5.96
C VAL A 89 0.73 0.58 4.62
N ARG A 90 0.09 -0.38 3.95
CA ARG A 90 0.38 -0.78 2.58
C ARG A 90 -0.74 -0.32 1.66
N ILE A 91 -0.40 0.44 0.64
CA ILE A 91 -1.33 1.01 -0.33
C ILE A 91 -1.06 0.35 -1.68
N VAL A 92 -2.09 -0.22 -2.28
CA VAL A 92 -1.97 -1.02 -3.51
C VAL A 92 -2.66 -0.31 -4.67
N GLN A 93 -1.94 -0.18 -5.78
CA GLN A 93 -2.48 0.15 -7.09
C GLN A 93 -2.32 -1.06 -8.01
N VAL A 94 -3.40 -1.50 -8.63
CA VAL A 94 -3.40 -2.63 -9.56
C VAL A 94 -3.59 -2.11 -10.96
N THR A 95 -2.60 -2.31 -11.82
CA THR A 95 -2.62 -1.82 -13.20
C THR A 95 -2.12 -2.89 -14.16
N ARG A 96 -2.60 -2.84 -15.41
CA ARG A 96 -2.07 -3.64 -16.53
C ARG A 96 -1.18 -2.84 -17.48
N SER A 97 -1.01 -1.55 -17.19
CA SER A 97 -0.23 -0.62 -18.00
C SER A 97 1.19 -0.52 -17.44
N GLU A 98 2.15 -0.22 -18.32
CA GLU A 98 3.55 0.10 -17.97
C GLU A 98 3.68 1.44 -17.22
N THR A 99 2.61 2.24 -17.20
CA THR A 99 2.49 3.49 -16.45
C THR A 99 1.16 3.55 -15.71
N HIS A 100 1.10 4.38 -14.66
CA HIS A 100 -0.15 4.65 -13.96
C HIS A 100 -0.20 6.10 -13.48
N SER A 101 -1.39 6.71 -13.48
CA SER A 101 -1.56 8.01 -12.83
C SER A 101 -1.31 7.89 -11.33
N PHE A 102 -0.71 8.90 -10.72
CA PHE A 102 -0.51 8.96 -9.29
C PHE A 102 -0.90 10.35 -8.79
N LYS A 103 -1.98 10.43 -8.01
CA LYS A 103 -2.41 11.69 -7.40
C LYS A 103 -2.08 11.62 -5.92
N VAL A 104 -0.93 12.21 -5.57
CA VAL A 104 -0.38 12.20 -4.20
C VAL A 104 -1.42 12.64 -3.16
N GLU A 105 -2.29 13.58 -3.51
CA GLU A 105 -3.37 14.09 -2.65
C GLU A 105 -4.26 12.98 -2.08
N TYR A 106 -4.62 11.97 -2.89
CA TYR A 106 -5.44 10.87 -2.39
C TYR A 106 -4.73 10.02 -1.33
N PHE A 107 -3.40 9.89 -1.45
CA PHE A 107 -2.59 9.14 -0.49
C PHE A 107 -2.38 9.95 0.79
N LYS A 108 -2.11 11.26 0.67
CA LYS A 108 -2.05 12.19 1.79
C LYS A 108 -3.34 12.17 2.60
N ASP A 109 -4.49 12.29 1.93
CA ASP A 109 -5.81 12.30 2.58
C ASP A 109 -6.10 10.98 3.29
N LEU A 110 -5.71 9.86 2.69
CA LEU A 110 -5.80 8.54 3.33
C LEU A 110 -4.95 8.46 4.60
N LEU A 111 -3.66 8.80 4.51
CA LEU A 111 -2.73 8.72 5.63
C LEU A 111 -3.14 9.64 6.77
N SER A 112 -3.62 10.84 6.46
CA SER A 112 -4.11 11.81 7.46
C SER A 112 -5.28 11.23 8.28
N ARG A 113 -6.09 10.36 7.69
CA ARG A 113 -7.22 9.71 8.40
C ARG A 113 -6.75 8.59 9.33
N PHE A 114 -5.72 7.85 8.96
CA PHE A 114 -5.12 6.85 9.87
C PHE A 114 -4.48 7.51 11.09
N THR A 115 -3.91 8.70 10.92
CA THR A 115 -3.13 9.38 11.97
C THR A 115 -3.97 10.32 12.84
N ALA A 116 -5.20 10.66 12.41
CA ALA A 116 -6.11 11.51 13.17
C ALA A 116 -6.78 10.83 14.37
N LEU A 117 -6.81 9.49 14.43
CA LEU A 117 -7.70 8.76 15.33
C LEU A 117 -7.15 8.53 16.74
N GLN A 118 -5.83 8.45 16.91
CA GLN A 118 -5.15 8.09 18.17
C GLN A 118 -3.70 8.60 18.19
N PRO A 119 -2.98 8.60 19.33
CA PRO A 119 -1.53 8.82 19.35
C PRO A 119 -0.81 7.60 18.73
N MET A 120 -0.90 7.55 17.40
CA MET A 120 -0.43 6.47 16.54
C MET A 120 0.67 6.98 15.62
N TRP A 121 1.81 6.31 15.67
CA TRP A 121 2.95 6.63 14.81
C TRP A 121 2.87 5.82 13.51
N LEU A 122 2.76 6.48 12.36
CA LEU A 122 3.00 5.82 11.07
C LEU A 122 4.50 5.54 10.93
N TYR A 123 4.92 4.35 11.34
CA TYR A 123 6.33 4.00 11.31
C TYR A 123 6.79 3.57 9.91
N ALA A 124 5.87 3.01 9.12
CA ALA A 124 6.19 2.60 7.76
C ALA A 124 4.97 2.69 6.83
N VAL A 125 5.22 3.16 5.61
CA VAL A 125 4.25 3.13 4.52
C VAL A 125 4.87 2.46 3.29
N GLU A 126 4.09 1.59 2.66
CA GLU A 126 4.47 0.89 1.45
C GLU A 126 3.47 1.19 0.33
N VAL A 127 3.95 1.62 -0.82
CA VAL A 127 3.15 1.76 -2.05
C VAL A 127 3.53 0.63 -3.00
N CYS A 128 2.58 -0.25 -3.27
CA CYS A 128 2.75 -1.40 -4.17
C CYS A 128 2.01 -1.18 -5.48
N PHE A 129 2.75 -1.22 -6.59
CA PHE A 129 2.18 -1.34 -7.93
C PHE A 129 2.13 -2.82 -8.29
N VAL A 130 0.93 -3.40 -8.25
CA VAL A 130 0.69 -4.78 -8.69
C VAL A 130 0.46 -4.75 -10.20
N VAL A 131 1.36 -5.37 -10.96
CA VAL A 131 1.39 -5.35 -12.43
C VAL A 131 1.64 -6.74 -13.02
N PRO A 132 1.23 -7.02 -14.27
CA PRO A 132 1.50 -8.31 -14.91
C PRO A 132 2.99 -8.63 -14.90
N SER A 133 3.35 -9.91 -14.77
CA SER A 133 4.76 -10.33 -14.66
C SER A 133 5.62 -9.89 -15.83
N ASP A 134 5.03 -9.77 -17.02
CA ASP A 134 5.68 -9.28 -18.24
C ASP A 134 5.83 -7.75 -18.30
N VAL A 135 5.14 -7.02 -17.41
CA VAL A 135 5.18 -5.56 -17.31
C VAL A 135 6.13 -5.11 -16.20
N VAL A 136 6.42 -5.96 -15.22
CA VAL A 136 7.21 -5.63 -14.03
C VAL A 136 8.52 -4.90 -14.37
N SER A 137 9.33 -5.45 -15.27
CA SER A 137 10.64 -4.87 -15.62
C SER A 137 10.57 -3.59 -16.47
N ASP A 138 9.43 -3.34 -17.11
CA ASP A 138 9.20 -2.18 -17.98
C ASP A 138 8.34 -1.09 -17.27
N PHE A 139 7.88 -1.36 -16.06
CA PHE A 139 6.99 -0.45 -15.34
C PHE A 139 7.72 0.80 -14.89
N THR A 140 7.21 1.96 -15.28
CA THR A 140 7.73 3.25 -14.84
C THR A 140 6.98 3.71 -13.60
N LEU A 141 7.70 3.82 -12.48
CA LEU A 141 7.15 4.38 -11.25
C LEU A 141 6.70 5.83 -11.48
N PRO A 142 5.44 6.18 -11.15
CA PRO A 142 4.91 7.52 -11.37
C PRO A 142 5.32 8.54 -10.29
N VAL A 143 5.98 8.07 -9.24
CA VAL A 143 6.46 8.90 -8.12
C VAL A 143 7.68 8.23 -7.48
N ASP A 144 8.66 9.03 -7.06
CA ASP A 144 9.81 8.56 -6.30
C ASP A 144 9.61 8.74 -4.78
N LYS A 145 10.47 8.08 -3.98
CA LYS A 145 10.40 8.11 -2.50
C LYS A 145 10.52 9.51 -1.91
N VAL A 146 11.34 10.39 -2.50
CA VAL A 146 11.56 11.75 -2.00
C VAL A 146 10.33 12.62 -2.24
N THR A 147 9.77 12.55 -3.45
CA THR A 147 8.54 13.26 -3.82
C THR A 147 7.37 12.79 -2.96
N PHE A 148 7.18 11.47 -2.84
CA PHE A 148 6.09 10.92 -2.03
C PHE A 148 6.22 11.26 -0.53
N ARG A 149 7.45 11.29 0.00
CA ARG A 149 7.71 11.76 1.36
C ARG A 149 7.21 13.20 1.54
N ARG A 150 7.72 14.12 0.72
CA ARG A 150 7.48 15.57 0.83
C ARG A 150 6.01 15.93 0.65
N GLU A 151 5.34 15.29 -0.31
CA GLU A 151 4.00 15.71 -0.74
C GLU A 151 2.88 14.83 -0.17
N GLY A 152 3.17 13.57 0.15
CA GLY A 152 2.19 12.60 0.61
C GLY A 152 2.27 12.30 2.10
N VAL A 153 3.47 11.98 2.59
CA VAL A 153 3.65 11.48 3.96
C VAL A 153 3.77 12.64 4.95
N GLU A 154 4.77 13.52 4.81
CA GLU A 154 5.02 14.60 5.78
C GLU A 154 3.80 15.50 6.03
N PRO A 155 3.05 15.92 5.00
CA PRO A 155 1.86 16.76 5.20
C PRO A 155 0.70 16.03 5.89
N ALA A 156 0.72 14.70 5.97
CA ALA A 156 -0.28 13.93 6.69
C ALA A 156 -0.07 13.91 8.22
N PHE A 157 1.04 14.48 8.71
CA PHE A 157 1.36 14.59 10.13
C PHE A 157 1.33 16.05 10.58
N TYR A 158 0.41 16.38 11.48
CA TYR A 158 0.15 17.77 11.87
C TYR A 158 1.13 18.36 12.89
N SER A 159 1.99 17.57 13.57
CA SER A 159 2.77 18.14 14.68
C SER A 159 3.94 17.33 15.24
N VAL A 160 4.00 16.00 15.08
CA VAL A 160 5.10 15.19 15.63
C VAL A 160 5.59 14.19 14.59
N MET A 161 6.76 14.45 14.02
CA MET A 161 7.41 13.53 13.08
C MET A 161 8.47 12.69 13.79
N VAL A 162 8.13 11.43 14.04
CA VAL A 162 9.14 10.38 14.21
C VAL A 162 9.36 9.77 12.82
N ALA A 163 10.59 9.35 12.53
CA ALA A 163 10.97 8.88 11.20
C ALA A 163 10.00 7.83 10.63
N THR A 164 9.43 8.07 9.46
CA THR A 164 8.61 7.10 8.73
C THR A 164 9.45 6.45 7.63
N ASP A 165 9.53 5.12 7.62
CA ASP A 165 10.07 4.40 6.49
C ASP A 165 9.07 4.38 5.32
N ILE A 166 9.60 4.53 4.12
CA ILE A 166 8.79 4.62 2.90
C ILE A 166 9.37 3.62 1.90
N CYS A 167 8.54 2.70 1.45
CA CYS A 167 8.87 1.77 0.38
C CYS A 167 7.92 2.02 -0.80
N ILE A 168 8.46 2.09 -2.02
CA ILE A 168 7.67 2.11 -3.25
C ILE A 168 8.22 0.98 -4.11
N ARG A 169 7.36 0.03 -4.49
CA ARG A 169 7.79 -1.16 -5.21
C ARG A 169 6.79 -1.60 -6.26
N VAL A 170 7.33 -2.24 -7.31
CA VAL A 170 6.57 -2.92 -8.35
C VAL A 170 6.61 -4.41 -8.07
N VAL A 171 5.45 -5.05 -8.10
CA VAL A 171 5.32 -6.48 -7.81
C VAL A 171 4.40 -7.16 -8.81
N ALA A 172 4.62 -8.44 -9.04
CA ALA A 172 3.75 -9.25 -9.88
C ALA A 172 2.75 -10.04 -9.05
N LEU A 173 1.54 -10.23 -9.57
CA LEU A 173 0.59 -11.22 -9.04
C LEU A 173 0.80 -12.56 -9.78
N GLU A 174 1.13 -13.62 -9.05
CA GLU A 174 1.26 -14.96 -9.62
C GLU A 174 -0.13 -15.53 -9.98
N TYR A 175 -0.57 -15.35 -11.24
CA TYR A 175 -1.85 -15.88 -11.70
C TYR A 175 -1.88 -16.21 -13.20
N GLU A 176 -2.38 -17.41 -13.54
CA GLU A 176 -2.33 -17.97 -14.90
C GLU A 176 -3.06 -17.15 -15.98
N THR A 177 -4.11 -16.40 -15.63
CA THR A 177 -4.85 -15.55 -16.60
C THR A 177 -4.43 -14.06 -16.57
N TRP A 178 -3.39 -13.73 -15.80
CA TRP A 178 -2.67 -12.45 -15.90
C TRP A 178 -1.42 -12.57 -16.78
N ARG A 179 -1.37 -13.61 -17.62
CA ARG A 179 -0.42 -13.74 -18.71
C ARG A 179 -0.80 -12.81 -19.87
N PRO A 180 0.20 -12.28 -20.62
CA PRO A 180 -0.04 -11.40 -21.76
C PRO A 180 -1.05 -11.97 -22.73
N LYS A 181 -1.88 -11.11 -23.33
CA LYS A 181 -2.45 -11.40 -24.65
C LYS A 181 -1.26 -11.70 -25.55
N LYS A 182 -1.11 -12.93 -26.03
CA LYS A 182 -0.13 -13.28 -27.07
C LYS A 182 -0.20 -12.19 -28.14
N ARG A 183 0.84 -11.35 -28.24
CA ARG A 183 1.01 -10.48 -29.40
C ARG A 183 1.15 -11.42 -30.59
N LEU A 184 0.07 -11.61 -31.35
CA LEU A 184 0.18 -12.13 -32.70
C LEU A 184 1.08 -11.14 -33.42
N LYS A 185 2.34 -11.52 -33.64
CA LYS A 185 3.18 -10.87 -34.63
C LYS A 185 2.42 -11.00 -35.94
N ARG A 186 1.91 -9.88 -36.47
CA ARG A 186 1.51 -9.81 -37.87
C ARG A 186 2.79 -10.01 -38.67
N ASN A 187 2.89 -11.18 -39.32
CA ASN A 187 3.86 -11.43 -40.38
C ASN A 187 3.59 -10.48 -41.55
#